data_AF-A0A2E0VUB0-F1
#
_entry.id   AF-A0A2E0VUB0-F1
#
_cell.length_a   1.000
_cell.length_b   1.000
_cell.length_c   1.000
_cell.angle_alpha   90.00
_cell.angle_beta   90.00
_cell.angle_gamma   90.00
#
_symmetry.space_group_name_H-M   'P 1'
#
loop_
_entity.id
_entity.type
_entity.pdbx_description
1 polymer ?
#
loop_
_entity_poly.entity_id
_entity_poly.type
_entity_poly.pdbx_seq_one_letter_code
_entity_poly.pdbx_strand_id
1 'polypeptide(L)'
;MDELTEFVPCFRIAGIKDFHALVYWKATVMNYQYVLATFTKSGLLIDRAVIAGTFSDGKVITRSFARLDDDWTITIVSGQLEGSEENYDASSSRTIEMDLLPDGKIVPLE
;
A
#
# COMPACT_ATOMS: atom_id res chain seq x y z
N MET A 1 -3.91 1.77 -20.98
CA MET A 1 -3.93 2.58 -19.75
C MET A 1 -5.04 3.60 -19.96
N ASP A 2 -5.90 3.79 -18.96
CA ASP A 2 -6.98 4.78 -19.01
C ASP A 2 -6.38 6.19 -18.79
N GLU A 3 -6.98 7.21 -19.42
CA GLU A 3 -6.59 8.62 -19.34
C GLU A 3 -6.71 9.18 -17.91
N LEU A 4 -7.53 8.56 -17.06
CA LEU A 4 -7.74 8.97 -15.67
C LEU A 4 -6.82 8.27 -14.66
N THR A 5 -5.83 7.50 -15.13
CA THR A 5 -4.88 6.82 -14.25
C THR A 5 -3.55 7.57 -14.17
N GLU A 6 -3.16 7.96 -12.96
CA GLU A 6 -1.87 8.60 -12.70
C GLU A 6 -0.95 7.66 -11.89
N PHE A 7 0.34 7.73 -12.18
CA PHE A 7 1.39 7.02 -11.45
C PHE A 7 2.52 7.97 -11.09
N VAL A 8 2.84 8.07 -9.80
CA VAL A 8 3.94 8.91 -9.30
C VAL A 8 4.90 8.05 -8.48
N PRO A 9 6.16 7.85 -8.91
CA PRO A 9 7.15 7.16 -8.09
C PRO A 9 7.40 7.97 -6.82
N CYS A 10 7.34 7.32 -5.65
CA CYS A 10 7.56 7.99 -4.37
C CYS A 10 9.01 7.79 -3.92
N PHE A 11 9.41 6.55 -3.66
CA PHE A 11 10.77 6.21 -3.24
C PHE A 11 11.04 4.72 -3.44
N ARG A 12 12.33 4.38 -3.48
CA ARG A 12 12.81 2.99 -3.46
C ARG A 12 13.31 2.66 -2.06
N ILE A 13 12.98 1.49 -1.53
CA ILE A 13 13.51 1.02 -0.24
C ILE A 13 15.03 0.82 -0.38
N ALA A 14 15.79 1.38 0.55
CA ALA A 14 17.25 1.28 0.58
C ALA A 14 17.72 -0.07 1.14
N GLY A 15 19.01 -0.40 0.96
CA GLY A 15 19.60 -1.60 1.57
C GLY A 15 19.34 -2.93 0.85
N ILE A 16 18.32 -3.01 0.00
CA ILE A 16 18.02 -4.23 -0.78
C ILE A 16 18.95 -4.37 -1.98
N LYS A 17 19.67 -5.50 -2.05
CA LYS A 17 20.67 -5.77 -3.10
C LYS A 17 20.18 -6.70 -4.20
N ASP A 18 19.24 -7.60 -3.91
CA ASP A 18 18.90 -8.71 -4.82
C ASP A 18 17.72 -8.41 -5.75
N PHE A 19 16.89 -7.42 -5.39
CA PHE A 19 15.76 -6.95 -6.17
C PHE A 19 15.56 -5.44 -5.98
N HIS A 20 14.60 -4.85 -6.69
CA HIS A 20 14.17 -3.47 -6.53
C HIS A 20 12.82 -3.44 -5.82
N ALA A 21 12.68 -2.67 -4.75
CA ALA A 21 11.41 -2.44 -4.07
C ALA A 21 11.03 -0.96 -4.17
N LEU A 22 9.97 -0.66 -4.91
CA LEU A 22 9.52 0.70 -5.19
C LEU A 22 8.15 0.93 -4.57
N VAL A 23 8.01 2.02 -3.83
CA VAL A 23 6.71 2.59 -3.49
C VAL A 23 6.35 3.63 -4.54
N TYR A 24 5.18 3.48 -5.14
CA TYR A 24 4.60 4.49 -6.03
C TYR A 24 3.16 4.78 -5.61
N TRP A 25 2.72 5.99 -5.90
CA TRP A 25 1.34 6.39 -5.77
C TRP A 25 0.62 6.15 -7.08
N LYS A 26 -0.56 5.54 -7.00
CA LYS A 26 -1.46 5.28 -8.12
C LYS A 26 -2.80 5.95 -7.81
N ALA A 27 -3.29 6.76 -8.73
CA ALA A 27 -4.59 7.38 -8.63
C ALA A 27 -5.49 6.98 -9.78
N THR A 28 -6.73 6.65 -9.45
CA THR A 28 -7.87 6.56 -10.36
C THR A 28 -9.06 7.25 -9.71
N VAL A 29 -10.20 7.29 -10.41
CA VAL A 29 -11.43 7.87 -9.85
C VAL A 29 -11.78 7.21 -8.52
N MET A 30 -11.86 8.03 -7.46
CA MET A 30 -12.17 7.63 -6.07
C MET A 30 -11.25 6.57 -5.45
N ASN A 31 -10.07 6.34 -6.02
CA ASN A 31 -9.15 5.31 -5.53
C ASN A 31 -7.70 5.78 -5.66
N TYR A 32 -7.09 6.07 -4.52
CA TYR A 32 -5.76 6.67 -4.41
C TYR A 32 -4.91 5.80 -3.49
N GLN A 33 -3.92 5.11 -4.05
CA GLN A 33 -3.19 4.04 -3.37
C GLN A 33 -1.69 4.27 -3.42
N TYR A 34 -1.03 4.01 -2.29
CA TYR A 34 0.41 3.74 -2.28
C TYR A 34 0.60 2.23 -2.43
N VAL A 35 1.37 1.86 -3.44
CA VAL A 35 1.65 0.47 -3.78
C VAL A 35 3.13 0.21 -3.60
N LEU A 36 3.48 -0.78 -2.77
CA LEU A 36 4.81 -1.37 -2.76
C LEU A 36 4.85 -2.44 -3.84
N ALA A 37 5.78 -2.33 -4.79
CA ALA A 37 6.03 -3.33 -5.80
C ALA A 37 7.50 -3.73 -5.82
N THR A 38 7.74 -5.02 -5.99
CA THR A 38 9.08 -5.60 -6.05
C THR A 38 9.36 -6.11 -7.46
N PHE A 39 10.59 -5.93 -7.91
CA PHE A 39 11.03 -6.30 -9.26
C PHE A 39 12.38 -6.96 -9.21
N THR A 40 12.63 -7.95 -10.06
CA THR A 40 13.98 -8.46 -10.31
C THR A 40 14.92 -7.33 -10.76
N LYS A 41 16.23 -7.55 -10.72
CA LYS A 41 17.22 -6.60 -11.28
C LYS A 41 17.01 -6.32 -12.77
N SER A 42 16.34 -7.22 -13.49
CA SER A 42 15.97 -7.02 -14.90
C SER A 42 14.65 -6.28 -15.10
N GLY A 43 13.97 -5.88 -14.02
CA GLY A 43 12.71 -5.13 -14.07
C GLY A 43 11.46 -5.99 -14.20
N LEU A 44 11.55 -7.32 -13.99
CA LEU A 44 10.38 -8.19 -13.98
C LEU A 44 9.68 -8.13 -12.63
N LEU A 45 8.36 -7.97 -12.61
CA LEU A 45 7.58 -7.92 -11.37
C LEU A 45 7.71 -9.25 -10.59
N ILE A 46 8.04 -9.16 -9.30
CA ILE A 46 8.06 -10.28 -8.37
C ILE A 46 6.75 -10.33 -7.58
N ASP A 47 6.36 -9.19 -6.99
CA ASP A 47 5.15 -9.04 -6.18
C ASP A 47 4.69 -7.58 -6.07
N ARG A 48 3.47 -7.36 -5.58
CA ARG A 48 2.97 -6.03 -5.19
C ARG A 48 1.84 -6.09 -4.16
N ALA A 49 1.82 -5.11 -3.27
CA ALA A 49 0.74 -4.91 -2.31
C ALA A 49 0.36 -3.43 -2.18
N VAL A 50 -0.93 -3.16 -1.99
CA VAL A 50 -1.40 -1.84 -1.57
C VAL A 50 -1.09 -1.69 -0.09
N ILE A 51 -0.27 -0.68 0.26
CA ILE A 51 0.18 -0.49 1.64
C ILE A 51 -0.56 0.66 2.33
N ALA A 52 -1.01 1.66 1.60
CA ALA A 52 -1.74 2.79 2.15
C ALA A 52 -2.64 3.41 1.08
N GLY A 53 -3.52 4.33 1.48
CA GLY A 53 -4.34 5.05 0.53
C GLY A 53 -5.67 5.55 1.07
N THR A 54 -6.43 6.17 0.19
CA THR A 54 -7.85 6.49 0.40
C THR A 54 -8.62 5.97 -0.79
N PHE A 55 -9.60 5.11 -0.55
CA PHE A 55 -10.43 4.58 -1.61
C PHE A 55 -11.86 4.42 -1.15
N SER A 56 -12.79 4.59 -2.08
CA SER A 56 -14.21 4.49 -1.81
C SER A 56 -14.93 3.67 -2.88
N ASP A 57 -15.89 2.87 -2.43
CA ASP A 57 -16.82 2.13 -3.31
C ASP A 57 -18.14 2.90 -3.56
N GLY A 58 -18.18 4.19 -3.18
CA GLY A 58 -19.37 5.03 -3.26
C GLY A 58 -20.27 4.99 -2.02
N LYS A 59 -20.00 4.09 -1.07
CA LYS A 59 -20.73 3.99 0.21
C LYS A 59 -19.81 4.14 1.41
N VAL A 60 -18.66 3.48 1.35
CA VAL A 60 -17.65 3.46 2.42
C VAL A 60 -16.40 4.15 1.92
N ILE A 61 -15.83 5.02 2.74
CA ILE A 61 -14.49 5.57 2.54
C ILE A 61 -13.54 4.79 3.45
N THR A 62 -12.58 4.09 2.85
CA THR A 62 -11.48 3.46 3.59
C THR A 62 -10.25 4.35 3.51
N ARG A 63 -9.62 4.60 4.65
CA ARG A 63 -8.33 5.29 4.76
C ARG A 63 -7.34 4.37 5.45
N SER A 64 -6.20 4.16 4.80
CA SER A 64 -5.13 3.30 5.29
C SER A 64 -3.82 4.06 5.35
N PHE A 65 -3.09 3.89 6.44
CA PHE A 65 -1.76 4.43 6.66
C PHE A 65 -0.79 3.27 6.87
N ALA A 66 0.40 3.37 6.29
CA ALA A 66 1.46 2.39 6.48
C ALA A 66 2.65 3.01 7.20
N ARG A 67 3.25 2.21 8.08
CA ARG A 67 4.61 2.38 8.56
C ARG A 67 5.47 1.28 7.94
N LEU A 68 6.66 1.65 7.48
CA LEU A 68 7.69 0.72 7.02
C LEU A 68 8.86 0.82 7.99
N ASP A 69 9.24 -0.29 8.60
CA ASP A 69 10.34 -0.38 9.55
C ASP A 69 11.66 -0.84 8.88
N ASP A 70 12.77 -0.69 9.60
CA ASP A 70 14.12 -0.95 9.08
C ASP A 70 14.37 -2.45 8.77
N ASP A 71 13.62 -3.34 9.39
CA ASP A 71 13.57 -4.79 9.14
C ASP A 71 12.64 -5.18 7.98
N TRP A 72 12.07 -4.19 7.30
CA TRP A 72 11.13 -4.33 6.18
C TRP A 72 9.76 -4.91 6.56
N THR A 73 9.41 -4.87 7.84
CA THR A 73 8.03 -5.05 8.28
C THR A 73 7.19 -3.83 7.90
N ILE A 74 5.97 -4.10 7.45
CA ILE A 74 5.00 -3.11 6.96
C ILE A 74 3.75 -3.24 7.84
N THR A 75 3.53 -2.26 8.72
CA THR A 75 2.32 -2.17 9.52
C THR A 75 1.32 -1.24 8.84
N ILE A 76 0.14 -1.76 8.51
CA ILE A 76 -0.97 -1.02 7.90
C ILE A 76 -2.08 -0.86 8.93
N VAL A 77 -2.48 0.38 9.18
CA VAL A 77 -3.68 0.70 9.98
C VAL A 77 -4.72 1.28 9.05
N SER A 78 -5.91 0.67 9.03
CA SER A 78 -7.02 1.08 8.17
C SER A 78 -8.25 1.43 9.01
N GLY A 79 -8.90 2.54 8.69
CA GLY A 79 -10.20 2.92 9.24
C GLY A 79 -11.23 3.07 8.13
N GLN A 80 -12.50 2.84 8.46
CA GLN A 80 -13.62 2.96 7.52
C GLN A 80 -14.63 3.96 8.05
N LEU A 81 -15.20 4.76 7.14
CA LEU A 81 -16.29 5.69 7.41
C LEU A 81 -17.43 5.36 6.45
N GLU A 82 -18.64 5.14 6.98
CA GLU A 82 -19.84 4.95 6.16
C GLU A 82 -20.51 6.31 5.90
N GLY A 83 -20.72 6.66 4.63
CA GLY A 83 -21.60 7.77 4.23
C GLY A 83 -21.38 9.12 4.93
N SER A 84 -22.48 9.74 5.35
CA SER A 84 -22.55 11.09 5.92
C SER A 84 -22.23 11.16 7.42
N GLU A 85 -21.63 10.12 7.99
CA GLU A 85 -21.24 10.14 9.39
C GLU A 85 -19.96 10.97 9.57
N GLU A 86 -20.06 12.07 10.33
CA GLU A 86 -18.92 12.94 10.66
C GLU A 86 -17.99 12.33 11.72
N ASN A 87 -18.45 11.28 12.42
CA ASN A 87 -17.75 10.70 13.56
C ASN A 87 -16.99 9.45 13.15
N TYR A 88 -15.66 9.51 13.28
CA TYR A 88 -14.79 8.35 13.14
C TYR A 88 -14.88 7.44 14.38
N ASP A 89 -15.27 6.18 14.19
CA ASP A 89 -15.21 5.15 15.23
C ASP A 89 -13.86 4.43 15.19
N ALA A 90 -13.01 4.69 16.20
CA ALA A 90 -11.71 4.04 16.33
C ALA A 90 -11.79 2.51 16.50
N SER A 91 -12.93 1.99 16.98
CA SER A 91 -13.14 0.54 17.14
C SER A 91 -13.31 -0.19 15.80
N SER A 92 -13.61 0.53 14.73
CA SER A 92 -13.69 -0.01 13.36
C SER A 92 -12.31 -0.20 12.71
N SER A 93 -11.24 0.27 13.37
CA SER A 93 -9.90 0.21 12.80
C SER A 93 -9.36 -1.22 12.74
N ARG A 94 -8.69 -1.55 11.64
CA ARG A 94 -8.03 -2.84 11.41
C ARG A 94 -6.54 -2.62 11.20
N THR A 95 -5.75 -3.40 11.92
CA THR A 95 -4.30 -3.46 11.73
C THR A 95 -3.96 -4.73 10.96
N ILE A 96 -3.11 -4.59 9.95
CA ILE A 96 -2.54 -5.69 9.17
C ILE A 96 -1.03 -5.51 9.19
N GLU A 97 -0.29 -6.57 9.46
CA GLU A 97 1.16 -6.58 9.35
C GLU A 97 1.57 -7.46 8.18
N MET A 98 2.61 -7.03 7.46
CA MET A 98 3.19 -7.77 6.34
C MET A 98 4.70 -7.70 6.41
N ASP A 99 5.36 -8.72 5.89
CA ASP A 99 6.81 -8.75 5.73
C ASP A 99 7.20 -8.75 4.25
N LEU A 100 8.24 -7.98 3.94
CA LEU A 100 8.96 -8.07 2.68
C LEU A 100 10.12 -9.06 2.82
N LEU A 101 9.98 -10.23 2.21
CA LEU A 101 10.95 -11.30 2.28
C LEU A 101 12.20 -11.04 1.41
N PRO A 102 13.33 -11.70 1.71
CA PRO A 102 14.58 -11.54 0.94
C PRO A 102 14.49 -11.91 -0.55
N ASP A 103 13.50 -12.70 -0.95
CA ASP A 103 13.23 -13.06 -2.35
C ASP A 103 12.33 -12.05 -3.07
N GLY A 104 11.89 -11.00 -2.37
CA GLY A 104 11.02 -9.95 -2.88
C GLY A 104 9.53 -10.26 -2.76
N LYS A 105 9.12 -11.35 -2.09
CA LYS A 105 7.70 -11.62 -1.80
C LYS A 105 7.18 -10.77 -0.66
N ILE A 106 5.92 -10.35 -0.77
CA ILE A 106 5.22 -9.58 0.26
C ILE A 106 4.17 -10.49 0.86
N VAL A 107 4.30 -10.82 2.15
CA VAL A 107 3.43 -11.80 2.81
C VAL A 107 2.79 -11.19 4.06
N PRO A 108 1.50 -11.45 4.35
CA PRO A 108 0.92 -11.12 5.65
C PRO A 108 1.63 -11.88 6.77
N LEU A 109 1.79 -11.22 7.92
CA LEU A 109 2.15 -11.86 9.17
C LEU A 109 0.86 -12.39 9.83
N GLU A 110 0.83 -13.68 10.16
CA GLU A 110 -0.27 -14.35 10.88
C GLU A 110 -0.15 -14.22 12.40
#